data_AF-T0RF89-F1
#
_entry.id   AF-T0RF89-F1
#
_cell.length_a   1.000
_cell.length_b   1.000
_cell.length_c   1.000
_cell.angle_alpha   90.00
_cell.angle_beta   90.00
_cell.angle_gamma   90.00
#
_symmetry.space_group_name_H-M   'P 1'
#
loop_
_entity.id
_entity.type
_entity.pdbx_description
1 polymer ?
#
loop_
_entity_poly.entity_id
_entity_poly.type
_entity_poly.pdbx_seq_one_letter_code
_entity_poly.pdbx_strand_id
1 'polypeptide(L)'
;MAKIMMKLFIALSITCTSAFATERIGRLGVGVSNQLKNDLTSLSFKIQKSRSFAFGGLLNIDTSDTGGWGAGLKFYKNVFEEPQANFYFSFLGALTNRKLSNGNEESGFQIDLTGGSEFSFTGLQSIGVSFETGISFNKMDEFAVQTTGSAFIFGSIHFYL
;
A
#
# COMPACT_ATOMS: atom_id res chain seq x y z
N MET A 1 7.57 -49.99 -7.47
CA MET A 1 7.82 -48.57 -7.15
C MET A 1 6.80 -47.61 -7.77
N ALA A 2 6.60 -47.59 -9.10
CA ALA A 2 5.71 -46.63 -9.77
C ALA A 2 4.26 -46.56 -9.24
N LYS A 3 3.65 -47.71 -8.88
CA LYS A 3 2.29 -47.76 -8.33
C LYS A 3 2.15 -47.13 -6.93
N ILE A 4 3.22 -47.11 -6.14
CA ILE A 4 3.23 -46.48 -4.81
C ILE A 4 3.38 -44.96 -4.96
N MET A 5 4.27 -44.50 -5.85
CA MET A 5 4.39 -43.08 -6.18
C MET A 5 3.09 -42.50 -6.75
N MET A 6 2.38 -43.25 -7.59
CA MET A 6 1.09 -42.78 -8.15
C MET A 6 0.00 -42.66 -7.07
N LYS A 7 -0.07 -43.59 -6.11
CA LYS A 7 -0.99 -43.49 -4.98
C LYS A 7 -0.65 -42.32 -4.05
N LEU A 8 0.64 -42.05 -3.85
CA LEU A 8 1.11 -40.91 -3.05
C LEU A 8 0.76 -39.57 -3.72
N PHE A 9 0.90 -39.49 -5.05
CA PHE A 9 0.57 -38.30 -5.84
C PHE A 9 -0.94 -38.00 -5.85
N ILE A 10 -1.76 -39.04 -5.95
CA ILE A 10 -3.23 -38.92 -5.86
C ILE A 10 -3.66 -38.50 -4.45
N ALA A 11 -3.07 -39.09 -3.40
CA ALA A 11 -3.35 -38.70 -2.02
C ALA A 11 -2.99 -37.23 -1.72
N LEU A 12 -1.89 -36.73 -2.30
CA LEU A 12 -1.45 -35.33 -2.13
C LEU A 12 -2.35 -34.33 -2.87
N SER A 13 -3.05 -34.79 -3.91
CA SER A 13 -3.95 -33.94 -4.72
C SER A 13 -5.33 -33.75 -4.04
N ILE A 14 -5.71 -34.65 -3.12
CA ILE A 14 -7.00 -34.61 -2.42
C ILE A 14 -6.95 -33.69 -1.18
N THR A 15 -5.76 -33.31 -0.71
CA THR A 15 -5.58 -32.35 0.39
C THR A 15 -5.59 -30.88 -0.04
N CYS A 16 -6.00 -30.57 -1.27
CA CYS A 16 -6.21 -29.19 -1.71
C CYS A 16 -7.43 -28.58 -0.99
N THR A 17 -7.21 -28.05 0.21
CA THR A 17 -8.22 -27.28 0.94
C THR A 17 -8.63 -26.05 0.13
N SER A 18 -9.93 -25.77 0.11
CA SER A 18 -10.50 -24.57 -0.49
C SER A 18 -9.82 -23.32 0.07
N ALA A 19 -9.09 -22.61 -0.79
CA ALA A 19 -8.52 -21.31 -0.45
C ALA A 19 -9.65 -20.27 -0.39
N PHE A 20 -10.18 -20.02 0.80
CA PHE A 20 -11.06 -18.88 1.04
C PHE A 20 -10.22 -17.60 1.01
N ALA A 21 -10.01 -17.06 -0.19
CA ALA A 21 -9.45 -15.74 -0.33
C ALA A 21 -10.35 -14.74 0.38
N THR A 22 -9.76 -13.90 1.24
CA THR A 22 -10.50 -12.85 1.95
C THR A 22 -11.06 -11.88 0.91
N GLU A 23 -12.39 -11.84 0.76
CA GLU A 23 -13.03 -10.91 -0.17
C GLU A 23 -12.87 -9.48 0.33
N ARG A 24 -12.34 -8.62 -0.53
CA ARG A 24 -12.04 -7.20 -0.24
C ARG A 24 -12.77 -6.26 -1.17
N ILE A 25 -13.40 -6.74 -2.24
CA ILE A 25 -14.19 -5.92 -3.17
C ILE A 25 -15.31 -5.21 -2.40
N GLY A 26 -15.38 -3.89 -2.57
CA GLY A 26 -16.37 -3.03 -1.91
C GLY A 26 -16.01 -2.63 -0.48
N ARG A 27 -14.96 -3.19 0.11
CA ARG A 27 -14.51 -2.83 1.46
C ARG A 27 -13.66 -1.56 1.41
N LEU A 28 -13.97 -0.62 2.31
CA LEU A 28 -13.19 0.58 2.50
C LEU A 28 -12.16 0.33 3.59
N GLY A 29 -10.89 0.30 3.20
CA GLY A 29 -9.75 0.37 4.10
C GLY A 29 -9.48 1.81 4.50
N VAL A 30 -9.36 2.09 5.79
CA VAL A 30 -8.92 3.39 6.32
C VAL A 30 -7.78 3.18 7.29
N GLY A 31 -6.76 4.01 7.24
CA GLY A 31 -5.74 4.04 8.28
C GLY A 31 -4.67 5.06 8.03
N VAL A 32 -3.40 4.69 8.22
CA VAL A 32 -2.29 5.63 8.21
C VAL A 32 -1.16 5.18 7.28
N SER A 33 -0.43 6.14 6.75
CA SER A 33 0.68 5.92 5.83
C SER A 33 1.69 7.07 5.90
N ASN A 34 2.97 6.76 5.77
CA ASN A 34 4.06 7.75 5.78
C ASN A 34 4.75 7.84 4.41
N GLN A 35 3.99 7.65 3.33
CA GLN A 35 4.51 7.59 1.96
C GLN A 35 4.78 8.95 1.32
N LEU A 36 4.13 10.01 1.78
CA LEU A 36 4.32 11.36 1.22
C LEU A 36 5.69 11.93 1.64
N LYS A 37 6.38 12.57 0.71
CA LYS A 37 7.74 13.14 0.89
C LYS A 37 7.77 14.44 1.69
N ASN A 38 6.69 14.76 2.41
CA ASN A 38 6.65 15.87 3.35
C ASN A 38 6.94 15.46 4.80
N ASP A 39 7.30 14.19 5.05
CA ASP A 39 7.65 13.62 6.38
C ASP A 39 6.49 13.71 7.41
N LEU A 40 5.27 13.93 6.94
CA LEU A 40 4.07 13.96 7.75
C LEU A 40 3.30 12.63 7.63
N THR A 41 2.76 12.16 8.75
CA THR A 41 1.88 10.98 8.75
C THR A 41 0.57 11.33 8.05
N SER A 42 0.19 10.56 7.03
CA SER A 42 -1.03 10.72 6.28
C SER A 42 -2.13 9.77 6.76
N LEU A 43 -3.35 10.28 6.78
CA LEU A 43 -4.54 9.46 6.74
C LEU A 43 -4.64 8.85 5.34
N SER A 44 -4.74 7.53 5.26
CA SER A 44 -4.87 6.78 4.03
C SER A 44 -6.23 6.11 3.93
N PHE A 45 -6.75 6.05 2.71
CA PHE A 45 -7.90 5.21 2.40
C PHE A 45 -7.66 4.40 1.15
N LYS A 46 -8.32 3.24 1.06
CA LYS A 46 -8.23 2.30 -0.05
C LYS A 46 -9.56 1.60 -0.25
N ILE A 47 -10.10 1.62 -1.46
CA ILE A 47 -11.31 0.90 -1.83
C ILE A 47 -11.02 -0.02 -3.01
N GLN A 48 -11.29 -1.31 -2.83
CA GLN A 48 -11.11 -2.29 -3.88
C GLN A 48 -12.37 -2.36 -4.74
N LYS A 49 -12.26 -1.99 -6.03
CA LYS A 49 -13.39 -1.97 -6.96
C LYS A 49 -13.58 -3.29 -7.69
N SER A 50 -12.49 -4.04 -7.87
CA SER A 50 -12.49 -5.37 -8.50
C SER A 50 -11.32 -6.20 -7.98
N ARG A 51 -11.25 -7.49 -8.33
CA ARG A 51 -10.08 -8.34 -8.02
C ARG A 51 -8.77 -7.80 -8.55
N SER A 52 -8.82 -7.04 -9.64
CA SER A 52 -7.61 -6.54 -10.29
C SER A 52 -7.28 -5.09 -9.96
N PHE A 53 -8.20 -4.33 -9.38
CA PHE A 53 -8.04 -2.88 -9.22
C PHE A 53 -8.59 -2.35 -7.90
N ALA A 54 -7.80 -1.49 -7.27
CA ALA A 54 -8.22 -0.66 -6.15
C ALA A 54 -7.81 0.80 -6.36
N PHE A 55 -8.50 1.69 -5.67
CA PHE A 55 -8.21 3.12 -5.64
C PHE A 55 -7.97 3.52 -4.19
N GLY A 56 -7.17 4.55 -3.97
CA GLY A 56 -6.95 5.08 -2.65
C GLY A 56 -6.51 6.53 -2.69
N GLY A 57 -6.34 7.09 -1.51
CA GLY A 57 -5.83 8.43 -1.35
C GLY A 57 -5.11 8.60 -0.02
N LEU A 58 -4.35 9.68 0.05
CA LEU A 58 -3.50 10.07 1.16
C LEU A 58 -3.78 11.54 1.45
N LEU A 59 -4.01 11.88 2.72
CA LEU A 59 -4.16 13.25 3.18
C LEU A 59 -3.36 13.45 4.46
N ASN A 60 -2.51 14.48 4.53
CA ASN A 60 -1.93 14.94 5.78
C ASN A 60 -2.08 16.46 5.92
N ILE A 61 -2.17 16.89 7.17
CA ILE A 61 -2.21 18.29 7.57
C ILE A 61 -1.54 18.41 8.94
N ASP A 62 -0.62 19.37 9.04
CA ASP A 62 0.01 19.79 10.28
C ASP A 62 0.06 21.32 10.28
N THR A 63 -0.60 21.93 11.26
CA THR A 63 -0.71 23.39 11.37
C THR A 63 0.39 24.02 12.22
N SER A 64 1.39 23.25 12.66
CA SER A 64 2.54 23.75 13.40
C SER A 64 3.45 24.64 12.53
N ASP A 65 4.37 25.37 13.17
CA ASP A 65 5.32 26.26 12.50
C ASP A 65 6.29 25.51 11.57
N THR A 66 6.51 24.22 11.82
CA THR A 66 7.28 23.29 10.95
C THR A 66 6.38 22.24 10.28
N GLY A 67 5.09 22.54 10.17
CA GLY A 67 4.08 21.63 9.63
C GLY A 67 4.01 21.64 8.10
N GLY A 68 2.81 21.43 7.56
CA GLY A 68 2.59 21.36 6.13
C GLY A 68 1.30 20.63 5.78
N TRP A 69 1.11 20.34 4.51
CA TRP A 69 -0.04 19.59 4.04
C TRP A 69 0.33 18.73 2.85
N GLY A 70 -0.51 17.76 2.52
CA GLY A 70 -0.25 16.85 1.43
C GLY A 70 -1.52 16.11 1.05
N ALA A 71 -1.72 15.97 -0.26
CA ALA A 71 -2.85 15.26 -0.81
C ALA A 71 -2.39 14.40 -1.99
N GLY A 72 -2.74 13.12 -1.95
CA GLY A 72 -2.34 12.16 -2.97
C GLY A 72 -3.47 11.24 -3.36
N LEU A 73 -3.45 10.83 -4.62
CA LEU A 73 -4.33 9.79 -5.18
C LEU A 73 -3.49 8.61 -5.63
N LYS A 74 -4.00 7.42 -5.34
CA LYS A 74 -3.28 6.18 -5.56
C LYS A 74 -4.12 5.17 -6.30
N PHE A 75 -3.53 4.55 -7.29
CA PHE A 75 -4.15 3.55 -8.13
C PHE A 75 -3.40 2.25 -7.94
N TYR A 76 -4.12 1.16 -7.74
CA TYR A 76 -3.54 -0.15 -7.48
C TYR A 76 -3.98 -1.12 -8.56
N LYS A 77 -3.02 -1.87 -9.09
CA LYS A 77 -3.23 -3.02 -9.95
C LYS A 77 -2.80 -4.27 -9.18
N ASN A 78 -3.77 -5.07 -8.73
CA ASN A 78 -3.47 -6.36 -8.11
C ASN A 78 -2.95 -7.32 -9.19
N VAL A 79 -1.86 -8.01 -8.87
CA VAL A 79 -1.18 -8.97 -9.75
C VAL A 79 -1.48 -10.39 -9.29
N PHE A 80 -1.37 -10.63 -7.99
CA PHE A 80 -1.56 -11.95 -7.39
C PHE A 80 -2.26 -11.83 -6.04
N GLU A 81 -3.29 -12.63 -5.83
CA GLU A 81 -4.05 -12.68 -4.57
C GLU A 81 -3.87 -14.07 -3.95
N GLU A 82 -3.37 -14.07 -2.71
CA GLU A 82 -3.33 -15.23 -1.81
C GLU A 82 -4.35 -15.04 -0.68
N PRO A 83 -4.70 -16.10 0.08
CA PRO A 83 -5.71 -16.00 1.12
C PRO A 83 -5.48 -14.91 2.17
N GLN A 84 -4.21 -14.63 2.48
CA GLN A 84 -3.76 -13.68 3.50
C GLN A 84 -2.79 -12.62 2.96
N ALA A 85 -2.51 -12.59 1.65
CA ALA A 85 -1.57 -11.65 1.05
C ALA A 85 -2.08 -11.18 -0.30
N ASN A 86 -1.94 -9.89 -0.60
CA ASN A 86 -2.26 -9.35 -1.91
C ASN A 86 -1.05 -8.61 -2.47
N PHE A 87 -0.57 -9.03 -3.64
CA PHE A 87 0.55 -8.41 -4.34
C PHE A 87 0.04 -7.50 -5.44
N TYR A 88 0.55 -6.27 -5.48
CA TYR A 88 0.06 -5.25 -6.38
C TYR A 88 1.18 -4.32 -6.86
N PHE A 89 0.95 -3.71 -8.01
CA PHE A 89 1.62 -2.49 -8.41
C PHE A 89 0.76 -1.29 -8.05
N SER A 90 1.40 -0.17 -7.75
CA SER A 90 0.71 1.07 -7.46
C SER A 90 1.35 2.27 -8.15
N PHE A 91 0.49 3.20 -8.51
CA PHE A 91 0.84 4.52 -9.03
C PHE A 91 0.29 5.55 -8.05
N LEU A 92 1.15 6.41 -7.51
CA LEU A 92 0.77 7.52 -6.65
C LEU A 92 1.07 8.83 -7.38
N GLY A 93 0.11 9.75 -7.39
CA GLY A 93 0.34 11.15 -7.71
C GLY A 93 -0.09 12.01 -6.53
N ALA A 94 0.78 12.86 -6.03
CA ALA A 94 0.52 13.69 -4.86
C ALA A 94 1.08 15.11 -5.02
N LEU A 95 0.40 16.04 -4.35
CA LEU A 95 0.87 17.38 -4.09
C LEU A 95 1.20 17.48 -2.61
N THR A 96 2.31 18.13 -2.29
CA THR A 96 2.87 18.16 -0.95
C THR A 96 3.45 19.52 -0.67
N ASN A 97 3.34 19.97 0.58
CA ASN A 97 3.91 21.18 1.08
C ASN A 97 4.54 20.92 2.44
N ARG A 98 5.64 21.64 2.72
CA ARG A 98 6.35 21.62 3.98
C ARG A 98 6.75 23.04 4.37
N LYS A 99 6.60 23.36 5.65
CA LYS A 99 7.12 24.58 6.27
C LYS A 99 8.48 24.29 6.90
N LEU A 100 9.48 25.07 6.53
CA LEU A 100 10.82 25.00 7.09
C LEU A 100 10.90 25.91 8.33
N SER A 101 11.77 25.56 9.29
CA SER A 101 11.95 26.34 10.54
C SER A 101 12.43 27.78 10.33
N ASN A 102 12.89 28.13 9.12
CA ASN A 102 13.28 29.50 8.74
C ASN A 102 12.10 30.35 8.22
N GLY A 103 10.87 29.82 8.22
CA GLY A 103 9.67 30.49 7.72
C GLY A 103 9.46 30.37 6.21
N ASN A 104 10.32 29.64 5.50
CA ASN A 104 10.11 29.35 4.08
C ASN A 104 9.14 28.19 3.90
N GLU A 105 8.31 28.26 2.86
CA GLU A 105 7.39 27.21 2.47
C GLU A 105 7.84 26.59 1.16
N GLU A 106 7.99 25.26 1.14
CA GLU A 106 8.28 24.50 -0.06
C GLU A 106 7.03 23.78 -0.49
N SER A 107 6.67 23.90 -1.77
CA SER A 107 5.53 23.20 -2.36
C SER A 107 6.00 22.42 -3.56
N GLY A 108 5.40 21.25 -3.72
CA GLY A 108 5.98 20.21 -4.53
C GLY A 108 4.96 19.21 -5.03
N PHE A 109 5.45 18.33 -5.89
CA PHE A 109 4.70 17.18 -6.35
C PHE A 109 5.53 15.91 -6.20
N GLN A 110 4.83 14.79 -6.10
CA GLN A 110 5.40 13.47 -5.98
C GLN A 110 4.64 12.53 -6.90
N ILE A 111 5.37 11.75 -7.68
CA ILE A 111 4.85 10.67 -8.52
C ILE A 111 5.64 9.41 -8.17
N ASP A 112 4.96 8.37 -7.69
CA ASP A 112 5.60 7.11 -7.36
C ASP A 112 5.08 5.96 -8.21
N LEU A 113 6.01 5.10 -8.60
CA LEU A 113 5.77 3.80 -9.17
C LEU A 113 6.27 2.75 -8.19
N THR A 114 5.36 2.03 -7.54
CA THR A 114 5.72 1.05 -6.51
C THR A 114 5.15 -0.33 -6.80
N GLY A 115 5.87 -1.36 -6.38
CA GLY A 115 5.36 -2.70 -6.20
C GLY A 115 5.30 -3.00 -4.71
N GLY A 116 4.28 -3.71 -4.26
CA GLY A 116 4.10 -3.99 -2.86
C GLY A 116 3.23 -5.20 -2.60
N SER A 117 3.08 -5.49 -1.31
CA SER A 117 2.05 -6.43 -0.90
C SER A 117 1.40 -6.00 0.41
N GLU A 118 0.18 -6.49 0.59
CA GLU A 118 -0.65 -6.21 1.76
C GLU A 118 -1.08 -7.52 2.39
N PHE A 119 -0.60 -7.75 3.61
CA PHE A 119 -0.91 -8.93 4.40
C PHE A 119 -2.10 -8.68 5.32
N SER A 120 -2.94 -9.70 5.48
CA SER A 120 -3.87 -9.80 6.61
C SER A 120 -3.47 -10.97 7.49
N PHE A 121 -3.81 -10.88 8.77
CA PHE A 121 -3.59 -11.98 9.69
C PHE A 121 -4.84 -12.86 9.73
N THR A 122 -4.62 -14.18 9.82
CA THR A 122 -5.71 -15.14 10.02
C THR A 122 -6.49 -14.79 11.29
N GLY A 123 -7.81 -14.62 11.17
CA GLY A 123 -8.67 -14.18 12.27
C GLY A 123 -8.79 -12.65 12.44
N LEU A 124 -7.91 -11.86 11.82
CA LEU A 124 -7.97 -10.39 11.77
C LEU A 124 -7.97 -9.89 10.32
N GLN A 125 -8.87 -10.44 9.52
CA GLN A 125 -9.05 -10.11 8.09
C GLN A 125 -9.49 -8.65 7.86
N SER A 126 -9.91 -7.94 8.92
CA SER A 126 -10.20 -6.51 8.88
C SER A 126 -8.94 -5.64 8.94
N ILE A 127 -7.76 -6.19 9.21
CA ILE A 127 -6.50 -5.43 9.27
C ILE A 127 -5.63 -5.83 8.10
N GLY A 128 -5.17 -4.83 7.34
CA GLY A 128 -4.18 -4.97 6.28
C GLY A 128 -2.91 -4.22 6.64
N VAL A 129 -1.77 -4.90 6.61
CA VAL A 129 -0.45 -4.27 6.73
C VAL A 129 0.22 -4.32 5.37
N SER A 130 0.55 -3.15 4.83
CA SER A 130 1.13 -3.02 3.50
C SER A 130 2.57 -2.53 3.54
N PHE A 131 3.37 -3.08 2.63
CA PHE A 131 4.72 -2.62 2.34
C PHE A 131 4.85 -2.39 0.85
N GLU A 132 5.62 -1.38 0.49
CA GLU A 132 5.79 -0.98 -0.90
C GLU A 132 7.22 -0.53 -1.12
N THR A 133 7.74 -0.85 -2.29
CA THR A 133 9.05 -0.41 -2.74
C THR A 133 8.98 -0.04 -4.22
N GLY A 134 9.82 0.89 -4.64
CA GLY A 134 9.86 1.29 -6.04
C GLY A 134 10.65 2.57 -6.24
N ILE A 135 10.16 3.40 -7.17
CA ILE A 135 10.82 4.63 -7.59
C ILE A 135 9.87 5.80 -7.36
N SER A 136 10.41 6.89 -6.84
CA SER A 136 9.72 8.13 -6.55
C SER A 136 10.38 9.28 -7.31
N PHE A 137 9.57 9.97 -8.11
CA PHE A 137 9.90 11.22 -8.78
C PHE A 137 9.27 12.33 -7.95
N ASN A 138 10.08 13.12 -7.26
CA ASN A 138 9.57 14.13 -6.35
C ASN A 138 10.32 15.44 -6.55
N LYS A 139 9.59 16.54 -6.42
CA LYS A 139 10.15 17.88 -6.42
C LYS A 139 9.60 18.58 -5.19
N MET A 140 10.43 18.75 -4.17
CA MET A 140 10.07 19.55 -2.99
C MET A 140 10.90 20.84 -2.98
N ASP A 141 12.22 20.68 -2.94
CA ASP A 141 13.19 21.74 -3.21
C ASP A 141 13.73 21.56 -4.64
N GLU A 142 14.56 20.54 -4.83
CA GLU A 142 15.04 20.11 -6.15
C GLU A 142 14.28 18.88 -6.68
N PHE A 143 14.30 18.68 -7.99
CA PHE A 143 13.75 17.47 -8.60
C PHE A 143 14.70 16.30 -8.35
N ALA A 144 14.22 15.28 -7.63
CA ALA A 144 14.96 14.09 -7.29
C ALA A 144 14.24 12.84 -7.78
N VAL A 145 15.03 11.92 -8.34
CA VAL A 145 14.60 10.55 -8.64
C VAL A 145 15.27 9.64 -7.63
N GLN A 146 14.47 8.98 -6.81
CA GLN A 146 14.98 8.16 -5.72
C GLN A 146 14.22 6.85 -5.59
N THR A 147 14.88 5.82 -5.08
CA THR A 147 14.20 4.61 -4.65
C THR A 147 13.39 4.92 -3.40
N THR A 148 12.16 4.43 -3.33
CA THR A 148 11.29 4.56 -2.17
C THR A 148 10.97 3.18 -1.58
N GLY A 149 10.79 3.13 -0.27
CA GLY A 149 10.50 1.91 0.45
C GLY A 149 9.77 2.23 1.76
N SER A 150 8.51 1.83 1.87
CA SER A 150 7.75 1.87 3.12
C SER A 150 7.77 0.46 3.73
N ALA A 151 8.72 0.22 4.63
CA ALA A 151 8.88 -1.05 5.36
C ALA A 151 7.81 -1.23 6.45
N PHE A 152 7.67 -2.42 7.04
CA PHE A 152 6.65 -2.79 8.05
C PHE A 152 6.41 -1.76 9.18
N ILE A 153 7.44 -1.02 9.60
CA ILE A 153 7.37 -0.02 10.68
C ILE A 153 6.82 1.33 10.18
N PHE A 154 6.98 1.64 8.89
CA PHE A 154 6.52 2.87 8.22
C PHE A 154 5.52 2.59 7.08
N GLY A 155 4.98 1.36 7.06
CA GLY A 155 4.07 0.86 6.04
C GLY A 155 2.67 1.41 6.25
N SER A 156 1.78 1.17 5.28
CA SER A 156 0.40 1.62 5.45
C SER A 156 -0.40 0.54 6.18
N ILE A 157 -1.07 0.93 7.26
CA ILE A 157 -2.01 0.06 7.98
C ILE A 157 -3.41 0.48 7.55
N HIS A 158 -4.24 -0.46 7.12
CA HIS A 158 -5.64 -0.22 6.77
C HIS A 158 -6.57 -1.11 7.58
N PHE A 159 -7.60 -0.49 8.17
CA PHE A 159 -8.76 -1.14 8.75
C PHE A 159 -9.87 -1.21 7.71
N TYR A 160 -10.19 -2.41 7.26
CA TYR A 160 -11.24 -2.69 6.29
C TYR A 160 -12.58 -2.86 6.99
N LEU A 161 -13.51 -1.96 6.67
CA LEU A 161 -14.92 -2.04 7.07
C LEU A 161 -15.72 -2.98 6.16
#